data_AF-A0A5B9P7D9-F1
#
_entry.id   AF-A0A5B9P7D9-F1
#
_cell.length_a   1.000
_cell.length_b   1.000
_cell.length_c   1.000
_cell.angle_alpha   90.00
_cell.angle_beta   90.00
_cell.angle_gamma   90.00
#
_symmetry.space_group_name_H-M   'P 1'
#
loop_
_entity.id
_entity.type
_entity.pdbx_description
1 polymer ?
#
loop_
_entity_poly.entity_id
_entity_poly.type
_entity_poly.pdbx_seq_one_letter_code
_entity_poly.pdbx_strand_id
1 'polypeptide(L)'
;MNRSAKKNRVRNGVLKMEAMLALVILVAAMNLASPLIHRINLLWSDAQRHQFAIQELANQLNGLTGLTSEAAQSALDEIEVSPACKKTLNEAAITGELQQDELGTRVTLQLSWSDRKNANPVTLSGWLRNTGADQKSDSREDQK
;
A
#
# COMPACT_ATOMS: atom_id res chain seq x y z
N MET A 1 20.63 75.80 -4.06
CA MET A 1 20.84 74.35 -4.26
C MET A 1 20.53 73.59 -2.97
N ASN A 2 19.42 72.82 -2.88
CA ASN A 2 19.24 71.67 -1.95
C ASN A 2 17.81 71.08 -1.99
N ARG A 3 17.42 70.42 -3.10
CA ARG A 3 16.15 69.65 -3.18
C ARG A 3 16.33 68.15 -3.43
N SER A 4 17.56 67.62 -3.40
CA SER A 4 17.82 66.22 -3.77
C SER A 4 17.68 65.21 -2.61
N ALA A 5 17.86 65.63 -1.35
CA ALA A 5 17.88 64.72 -0.20
C ALA A 5 16.50 64.16 0.22
N LYS A 6 15.38 64.83 -0.12
CA LYS A 6 14.02 64.38 0.27
C LYS A 6 13.50 63.22 -0.57
N LYS A 7 13.92 63.09 -1.84
CA LYS A 7 13.38 62.10 -2.78
C LYS A 7 13.80 60.65 -2.45
N ASN A 8 14.97 60.46 -1.85
CA ASN A 8 15.48 59.12 -1.47
C ASN A 8 14.89 58.58 -0.16
N ARG A 9 14.46 59.43 0.78
CA ARG A 9 13.83 58.96 2.03
C ARG A 9 12.47 58.29 1.80
N VAL A 10 11.68 58.79 0.86
CA VAL A 10 10.33 58.26 0.57
C VAL A 10 10.41 56.90 -0.12
N ARG A 11 11.37 56.71 -1.05
CA ARG A 11 11.59 55.43 -1.76
C ARG A 11 12.00 54.31 -0.79
N ASN A 12 12.83 54.62 0.20
CA ASN A 12 13.26 53.64 1.20
C ASN A 12 12.15 53.25 2.18
N GLY A 13 11.14 54.10 2.38
CA GLY A 13 9.96 53.77 3.20
C GLY A 13 9.04 52.77 2.50
N VAL A 14 8.77 52.97 1.22
CA VAL A 14 7.92 52.09 0.41
C VAL A 14 8.54 50.69 0.28
N LEU A 15 9.85 50.60 0.04
CA LEU A 15 10.56 49.31 -0.08
C LEU A 15 10.45 48.47 1.20
N LYS A 16 10.51 49.10 2.38
CA LYS A 16 10.39 48.41 3.66
C LYS A 16 8.97 47.89 3.91
N MET A 17 7.96 48.68 3.56
CA MET A 17 6.55 48.26 3.66
C MET A 17 6.25 47.11 2.71
N GLU A 18 6.77 47.17 1.48
CA GLU A 18 6.65 46.10 0.50
C GLU A 18 7.31 44.82 0.97
N ALA A 19 8.52 44.89 1.53
CA ALA A 19 9.20 43.74 2.10
C ALA A 19 8.44 43.13 3.29
N MET A 20 7.86 43.96 4.17
CA MET A 20 7.02 43.47 5.28
C MET A 20 5.75 42.80 4.76
N LEU A 21 5.09 43.38 3.76
CA LEU A 21 3.90 42.79 3.16
C LEU A 21 4.22 41.45 2.47
N ALA A 22 5.30 41.40 1.70
CA ALA A 22 5.77 40.17 1.06
C ALA A 22 6.09 39.08 2.09
N LEU A 23 6.71 39.44 3.22
CA LEU A 23 6.99 38.51 4.31
C LEU A 23 5.70 37.96 4.93
N VAL A 24 4.70 38.80 5.18
CA VAL A 24 3.40 38.35 5.72
C VAL A 24 2.70 37.41 4.75
N ILE A 25 2.70 37.74 3.45
CA ILE A 25 2.11 36.88 2.41
C ILE A 25 2.85 35.54 2.33
N LEU A 26 4.18 35.56 2.39
CA LEU A 26 5.00 34.33 2.37
C LEU A 26 4.71 33.44 3.58
N VAL A 27 4.68 34.00 4.79
CA VAL A 27 4.35 33.25 6.00
C VAL A 27 2.94 32.68 5.94
N ALA A 28 1.97 33.46 5.46
CA ALA A 28 0.60 32.97 5.25
C ALA A 28 0.56 31.81 4.24
N ALA A 29 1.30 31.91 3.13
CA ALA A 29 1.38 30.86 2.12
C ALA A 29 2.03 29.57 2.68
N MET A 30 3.10 29.69 3.47
CA MET A 30 3.73 28.53 4.11
C MET A 30 2.80 27.82 5.09
N ASN A 31 2.04 28.58 5.88
CA ASN A 31 1.05 28.02 6.81
C ASN A 31 -0.08 27.27 6.08
N LEU A 32 -0.44 27.69 4.87
CA LEU A 32 -1.42 27.00 4.04
C LEU A 32 -0.83 25.77 3.33
N ALA A 33 0.44 25.82 2.91
CA ALA A 33 1.10 24.72 2.22
C ALA A 33 1.47 23.55 3.14
N SER A 34 1.86 23.83 4.39
CA SER A 34 2.26 22.80 5.36
C SER A 34 1.23 21.67 5.55
N PRO A 35 -0.07 21.95 5.81
CA PRO A 35 -1.05 20.87 5.98
C PRO A 35 -1.29 20.07 4.70
N LEU A 36 -1.11 20.68 3.51
CA LEU A 36 -1.23 19.97 2.23
C LEU A 36 -0.10 18.96 2.05
N ILE A 37 1.14 19.38 2.31
CA ILE A 37 2.32 18.50 2.25
C ILE A 37 2.15 17.33 3.22
N HIS A 38 1.69 17.59 4.45
CA HIS A 38 1.46 16.54 5.42
C HIS A 38 0.40 15.54 4.93
N ARG A 39 -0.72 16.01 4.37
CA ARG A 39 -1.76 15.15 3.81
C ARG A 39 -1.28 14.31 2.63
N ILE A 40 -0.48 14.88 1.74
CA ILE A 40 0.11 14.16 0.61
C ILE A 40 1.03 13.04 1.12
N ASN A 41 1.88 13.33 2.11
CA ASN A 41 2.77 12.34 2.70
C ASN A 41 2.01 11.20 3.37
N LEU A 42 0.91 11.50 4.08
CA LEU A 42 0.04 10.47 4.66
C LEU A 42 -0.57 9.59 3.57
N LEU A 43 -1.16 10.20 2.53
CA LEU A 43 -1.76 9.47 1.41
C LEU A 43 -0.74 8.55 0.71
N TRP A 44 0.48 9.04 0.52
CA TRP A 44 1.54 8.26 -0.12
C TRP A 44 2.00 7.09 0.76
N SER A 45 2.11 7.31 2.08
CA SER A 45 2.42 6.24 3.03
C SER A 45 1.34 5.15 3.03
N ASP A 46 0.07 5.55 3.03
CA ASP A 46 -1.06 4.61 2.98
C ASP A 46 -1.04 3.79 1.68
N ALA A 47 -0.82 4.45 0.54
CA ALA A 47 -0.72 3.77 -0.75
C ALA A 47 0.44 2.77 -0.80
N GLN A 48 1.60 3.14 -0.25
CA GLN A 48 2.74 2.24 -0.16
C GLN A 48 2.43 1.00 0.68
N ARG A 49 1.82 1.18 1.86
CA ARG A 49 1.44 0.06 2.74
C ARG A 49 0.46 -0.88 2.05
N HIS A 50 -0.53 -0.34 1.35
CA HIS A 50 -1.46 -1.14 0.56
C HIS A 50 -0.75 -1.93 -0.55
N GLN A 51 0.20 -1.33 -1.26
CA GLN A 51 0.98 -2.03 -2.28
C GLN A 51 1.81 -3.17 -1.69
N PHE A 52 2.47 -2.93 -0.55
CA PHE A 52 3.20 -3.99 0.16
C PHE A 52 2.29 -5.13 0.60
N ALA A 53 1.11 -4.83 1.15
CA ALA A 53 0.13 -5.83 1.55
C ALA A 53 -0.34 -6.68 0.35
N ILE A 54 -0.64 -6.06 -0.79
CA ILE A 54 -1.04 -6.75 -2.02
C ILE A 54 0.09 -7.65 -2.52
N GLN A 55 1.34 -7.17 -2.54
CA GLN A 55 2.49 -7.95 -3.01
C GLN A 55 2.75 -9.16 -2.10
N GLU A 56 2.68 -8.98 -0.78
CA GLU A 56 2.83 -10.07 0.17
C GLU A 56 1.74 -11.13 -0.04
N LEU A 57 0.48 -10.72 -0.09
CA LEU A 57 -0.63 -11.64 -0.32
C LEU A 57 -0.53 -12.36 -1.67
N ALA A 58 -0.15 -11.64 -2.73
CA ALA A 58 0.03 -12.23 -4.05
C ALA A 58 1.15 -13.28 -4.05
N ASN A 59 2.26 -13.01 -3.35
CA ASN A 59 3.36 -13.98 -3.21
C ASN A 59 2.92 -15.23 -2.44
N GLN A 60 2.24 -15.06 -1.30
CA GLN A 60 1.74 -16.19 -0.51
C GLN A 60 0.72 -17.01 -1.29
N LEU A 61 -0.22 -16.34 -1.97
CA LEU A 61 -1.24 -16.99 -2.78
C LEU A 61 -0.65 -17.74 -3.97
N ASN A 62 0.39 -17.19 -4.62
CA ASN A 62 1.08 -17.88 -5.69
C ASN A 62 1.77 -19.17 -5.19
N GLY A 63 2.31 -19.15 -3.98
CA GLY A 63 2.82 -20.36 -3.32
C GLY A 63 1.72 -21.39 -3.07
N LEU A 64 0.58 -20.96 -2.55
CA LEU A 64 -0.54 -21.85 -2.21
C LEU A 64 -1.24 -22.46 -3.44
N THR A 65 -1.42 -21.68 -4.51
CA THR A 65 -2.14 -22.15 -5.72
C THR A 65 -1.42 -23.26 -6.48
N GLY A 66 -0.12 -23.45 -6.23
CA GLY A 66 0.65 -24.59 -6.73
C GLY A 66 0.49 -25.89 -5.92
N LEU A 67 -0.11 -25.83 -4.74
CA LEU A 67 -0.26 -26.96 -3.82
C LEU A 67 -1.58 -27.71 -4.02
N THR A 68 -1.61 -28.97 -3.56
CA THR A 68 -2.86 -29.73 -3.41
C THR A 68 -3.70 -29.14 -2.28
N SER A 69 -5.01 -29.42 -2.26
CA SER A 69 -5.91 -28.89 -1.22
C SER A 69 -5.47 -29.23 0.20
N GLU A 70 -4.94 -30.44 0.42
CA GLU A 70 -4.45 -30.88 1.75
C GLU A 70 -3.17 -30.14 2.15
N ALA A 71 -2.20 -30.02 1.22
CA ALA A 71 -0.96 -29.32 1.48
C ALA A 71 -1.18 -27.81 1.64
N ALA A 72 -2.14 -27.24 0.92
CA ALA A 72 -2.55 -25.84 1.05
C ALA A 72 -3.15 -25.55 2.43
N GLN A 73 -3.95 -26.47 2.98
CA GLN A 73 -4.51 -26.31 4.34
C GLN A 73 -3.40 -26.31 5.39
N SER A 74 -2.46 -27.24 5.34
CA SER A 74 -1.32 -27.25 6.27
C SER A 74 -0.46 -26.00 6.13
N ALA A 75 -0.22 -25.54 4.90
CA ALA A 75 0.54 -24.32 4.65
C ALA A 75 -0.17 -23.06 5.16
N LEU A 76 -1.51 -23.02 5.14
CA LEU A 76 -2.30 -21.92 5.71
C LEU A 76 -2.13 -21.81 7.22
N ASP A 77 -2.05 -22.94 7.93
CA ASP A 77 -1.89 -22.96 9.38
C ASP A 77 -0.49 -22.46 9.82
N GLU A 78 0.51 -22.56 8.94
CA GLU A 78 1.89 -22.12 9.17
C GLU A 78 2.22 -20.76 8.53
N ILE A 79 1.24 -20.07 7.94
CA ILE A 79 1.51 -18.81 7.24
C ILE A 79 2.02 -17.74 8.19
N GLU A 80 3.21 -17.23 7.87
CA GLU A 80 3.81 -16.10 8.55
C GLU A 80 4.08 -14.95 7.59
N VAL A 81 3.90 -13.73 8.12
CA VAL A 81 4.23 -12.50 7.39
C VAL A 81 5.74 -12.40 7.18
N SER A 82 6.16 -12.06 5.96
CA SER A 82 7.58 -11.89 5.65
C SER A 82 8.27 -10.85 6.56
N PRO A 83 9.57 -11.00 6.87
CA PRO A 83 10.30 -10.03 7.70
C PRO A 83 10.31 -8.61 7.11
N ALA A 84 10.26 -8.49 5.79
CA ALA A 84 10.16 -7.20 5.10
C ALA A 84 8.81 -6.53 5.38
N CYS A 85 7.72 -7.31 5.33
CA CYS A 85 6.38 -6.82 5.60
C CYS A 85 6.21 -6.47 7.10
N LYS A 86 6.77 -7.27 8.03
CA LYS A 86 6.81 -6.96 9.48
C LYS A 86 7.54 -5.64 9.82
N LYS A 87 8.50 -5.19 8.99
CA LYS A 87 9.21 -3.90 9.17
C LYS A 87 8.40 -2.69 8.71
N THR A 88 7.53 -2.89 7.71
CA THR A 88 6.78 -1.81 7.07
C THR A 88 5.36 -1.69 7.64
N LEU A 89 4.75 -2.82 7.98
CA LEU A 89 3.39 -2.93 8.52
C LEU A 89 3.47 -3.34 9.99
N ASN A 90 3.02 -2.44 10.87
CA ASN A 90 2.96 -2.71 12.30
C ASN A 90 1.90 -3.77 12.61
N GLU A 91 2.25 -4.75 13.44
CA GLU A 91 1.34 -5.82 13.88
C GLU A 91 0.63 -6.51 12.71
N ALA A 92 1.38 -6.72 11.61
CA ALA A 92 0.84 -7.38 10.44
C ALA A 92 0.48 -8.84 10.74
N ALA A 93 -0.73 -9.24 10.38
CA ALA A 93 -1.22 -10.60 10.50
C ALA A 93 -1.91 -11.03 9.19
N ILE A 94 -1.60 -12.24 8.74
CA ILE A 94 -2.28 -12.87 7.61
C ILE A 94 -3.20 -13.95 8.17
N THR A 95 -4.43 -13.99 7.67
CA THR A 95 -5.40 -15.04 7.90
C THR A 95 -5.83 -15.60 6.56
N GLY A 96 -6.17 -16.89 6.49
CA GLY A 96 -6.69 -17.46 5.27
C GLY A 96 -7.73 -18.53 5.50
N GLU A 97 -8.56 -18.74 4.49
CA GLU A 97 -9.66 -19.70 4.49
C GLU A 97 -9.69 -20.45 3.16
N LEU A 98 -9.93 -21.76 3.22
CA LEU A 98 -10.27 -22.58 2.05
C LEU A 98 -11.78 -22.75 1.98
N GLN A 99 -12.33 -22.49 0.80
CA GLN A 99 -13.73 -22.69 0.51
C GLN A 99 -13.88 -23.58 -0.72
N GLN A 100 -14.61 -24.68 -0.57
CA GLN A 100 -15.00 -25.53 -1.69
C GLN A 100 -16.19 -24.89 -2.40
N ASP A 101 -16.09 -24.71 -3.71
CA ASP A 101 -17.11 -24.14 -4.58
C ASP A 101 -17.35 -25.08 -5.78
N GLU A 102 -18.37 -24.80 -6.59
CA GLU A 102 -18.74 -25.58 -7.78
C GLU A 102 -17.61 -25.68 -8.81
N LEU A 103 -16.72 -24.67 -8.84
CA LEU A 103 -15.59 -24.57 -9.78
C LEU A 103 -14.28 -25.16 -9.23
N GLY A 104 -14.25 -25.60 -7.97
CA GLY A 104 -13.07 -26.16 -7.31
C GLY A 104 -12.83 -25.58 -5.92
N THR A 105 -11.59 -25.70 -5.42
CA THR A 105 -11.22 -25.15 -4.10
C THR A 105 -10.66 -23.74 -4.27
N ARG A 106 -11.31 -22.76 -3.63
CA ARG A 106 -10.86 -21.37 -3.56
C ARG A 106 -10.10 -21.14 -2.26
N VAL A 107 -8.96 -20.47 -2.35
CA VAL A 107 -8.23 -19.95 -1.19
C VAL A 107 -8.42 -18.43 -1.13
N THR A 108 -8.80 -17.94 0.04
CA THR A 108 -8.91 -16.51 0.33
C THR A 108 -7.91 -16.18 1.41
N LEU A 109 -7.02 -15.21 1.15
CA LEU A 109 -6.08 -14.66 2.11
C LEU A 109 -6.45 -13.22 2.43
N GLN A 110 -6.34 -12.85 3.70
CA GLN A 110 -6.56 -11.51 4.20
C GLN A 110 -5.35 -11.06 5.01
N LEU A 111 -4.85 -9.87 4.73
CA LEU A 111 -3.76 -9.24 5.48
C LEU A 111 -4.31 -8.01 6.20
N SER A 112 -4.10 -7.99 7.51
CA SER A 112 -4.46 -6.89 8.40
C SER A 112 -3.20 -6.33 9.06
N TRP A 113 -3.22 -5.04 9.37
CA TRP A 113 -2.14 -4.37 10.10
C TRP A 113 -2.73 -3.31 11.01
N SER A 114 -2.02 -3.01 12.10
CA SER A 114 -2.37 -1.91 12.99
C SER A 114 -2.06 -0.58 12.28
N ASP A 115 -3.08 0.03 11.68
CA ASP A 115 -3.14 1.48 11.50
C ASP A 115 -4.45 2.03 12.06
N ARG A 116 -4.39 3.28 12.53
CA ARG A 116 -5.44 4.05 13.23
C ARG A 116 -6.87 3.56 12.93
N LYS A 117 -7.48 2.78 13.84
CA LYS A 117 -8.92 2.42 13.97
C LYS A 117 -9.70 1.95 12.71
N ASN A 118 -9.16 2.05 11.50
CA ASN A 118 -9.91 1.92 10.25
C ASN A 118 -9.00 1.50 9.08
N ALA A 119 -7.88 0.83 9.35
CA ALA A 119 -7.09 0.19 8.31
C ALA A 119 -7.96 -0.88 7.63
N ASN A 120 -8.31 -0.65 6.36
CA ASN A 120 -9.08 -1.62 5.60
C ASN A 120 -8.18 -2.82 5.27
N PRO A 121 -8.48 -4.02 5.76
CA PRO A 121 -7.68 -5.19 5.47
C PRO A 121 -7.72 -5.47 3.97
N VAL A 122 -6.58 -5.89 3.42
CA VAL A 122 -6.49 -6.29 2.02
C VAL A 122 -6.84 -7.76 1.93
N THR A 123 -7.70 -8.12 0.98
CA THR A 123 -8.11 -9.51 0.74
C THR A 123 -7.80 -9.86 -0.70
N LEU A 124 -7.19 -11.02 -0.91
CA LEU A 124 -6.97 -11.63 -2.23
C LEU A 124 -7.51 -13.05 -2.23
N SER A 125 -7.99 -13.50 -3.38
CA SER A 125 -8.52 -14.86 -3.55
C SER A 125 -8.03 -15.48 -4.84
N GLY A 126 -7.86 -16.79 -4.83
CA GLY A 126 -7.36 -17.57 -5.95
C GLY A 126 -7.88 -18.99 -5.91
N TRP A 127 -7.80 -19.68 -7.05
CA TRP A 127 -8.24 -21.06 -7.18
C TRP A 127 -7.04 -22.01 -7.09
N LEU A 128 -7.17 -23.05 -6.29
CA LEU A 128 -6.17 -24.12 -6.23
C LEU A 128 -6.24 -24.97 -7.50
N ARG A 129 -5.09 -25.47 -7.95
CA ARG A 129 -5.05 -26.42 -9.07
C ARG A 129 -5.52 -27.79 -8.59
N ASN A 130 -6.53 -28.34 -9.25
CA ASN A 130 -6.96 -29.72 -9.04
C ASN A 130 -5.97 -30.68 -9.73
N THR A 131 -4.82 -30.93 -9.11
CA THR A 131 -3.80 -31.85 -9.67
C THR A 131 -4.17 -33.33 -9.54
N GLY A 132 -5.38 -33.66 -9.04
CA GLY A 132 -5.85 -35.03 -8.84
C GLY A 132 -6.66 -35.66 -9.98
N ALA A 133 -7.11 -34.89 -10.98
CA ALA A 133 -8.06 -35.39 -11.99
C ALA A 133 -7.47 -35.65 -13.39
N ASP A 134 -6.37 -34.99 -13.78
CA ASP A 134 -5.89 -35.00 -15.18
C ASP A 134 -4.78 -36.02 -15.50
N GLN A 135 -4.25 -36.76 -14.53
CA GLN A 135 -3.14 -37.72 -14.78
C GLN A 135 -3.58 -39.12 -15.25
N LYS A 136 -4.88 -39.40 -15.46
CA LYS A 136 -5.37 -40.78 -15.72
C LYS A 136 -5.79 -41.09 -17.16
N SER A 137 -5.69 -40.15 -18.11
CA SER A 137 -6.22 -40.34 -19.47
C SER A 137 -5.19 -40.58 -20.59
N ASP A 138 -3.88 -40.54 -20.33
CA ASP A 138 -2.85 -40.57 -21.39
C ASP A 138 -2.01 -41.87 -21.43
N SER A 139 -2.62 -43.03 -21.15
CA SER A 139 -1.92 -44.33 -21.20
C SER A 139 -2.66 -45.40 -22.01
N ARG A 140 -3.52 -45.01 -22.96
CA ARG A 140 -4.29 -45.93 -23.80
C ARG A 140 -4.34 -45.51 -25.27
N GLU A 141 -3.19 -45.20 -25.87
CA GLU A 141 -3.07 -45.11 -27.33
C GLU A 141 -1.62 -45.43 -27.71
N ASP A 142 -1.26 -46.72 -27.68
CA ASP A 142 -0.13 -47.30 -28.43
C ASP A 142 -0.07 -48.83 -28.20
N GLN A 143 -1.15 -49.51 -28.56
CA GLN A 143 -1.12 -50.95 -28.88
C GLN A 143 -2.17 -51.24 -29.95
N LYS A 144 -1.77 -51.08 -31.22
CA LYS A 144 -2.35 -51.85 -32.32
C LYS A 144 -1.40 -51.97 -33.50
#